data_AF-A0A6B1GHT4-F1
#
_entry.id   AF-A0A6B1GHT4-F1
#
_cell.length_a   1.000
_cell.length_b   1.000
_cell.length_c   1.000
_cell.angle_alpha   90.00
_cell.angle_beta   90.00
_cell.angle_gamma   90.00
#
_symmetry.space_group_name_H-M   'P 1'
#
loop_
_entity.id
_entity.type
_entity.pdbx_description
1 polymer ?
#
loop_
_entity_poly.entity_id
_entity_poly.type
_entity_poly.pdbx_seq_one_letter_code
_entity_poly.pdbx_strand_id
1 'polypeptide(L)'
;MQPEYDKGMTKRRITLTIDADLLDEANAAVSEGDASSVSAWVNQAMADKSEHRQRLKALGEAIADYEAEFGKITPEEREEQRRLDREEAERFRIEWQQRRAERELGA
;
A
#
# COMPACT_ATOMS: atom_id res chain seq x y z
N MET A 1 -17.59 -39.13 1.18
CA MET A 1 -18.05 -38.74 -0.16
C MET A 1 -17.50 -37.34 -0.43
N GLN A 2 -16.36 -37.23 -1.12
CA GLN A 2 -15.86 -35.92 -1.53
C GLN A 2 -16.66 -35.51 -2.77
N PRO A 3 -17.25 -34.31 -2.82
CA PRO A 3 -17.95 -33.86 -4.02
C PRO A 3 -16.92 -33.71 -5.15
N GLU A 4 -17.24 -34.31 -6.30
CA GLU A 4 -16.47 -34.21 -7.52
C GLU A 4 -16.59 -32.76 -8.04
N TYR A 5 -15.48 -32.03 -8.01
CA TYR A 5 -15.44 -30.63 -8.41
C TYR A 5 -15.31 -30.52 -9.93
N ASP A 6 -16.23 -29.78 -10.53
CA ASP A 6 -16.30 -29.53 -11.97
C ASP A 6 -15.05 -28.78 -12.47
N LYS A 7 -14.37 -29.33 -13.48
CA LYS A 7 -13.06 -28.87 -14.00
C LYS A 7 -13.11 -27.49 -14.69
N GLY A 8 -14.28 -26.85 -14.75
CA GLY A 8 -14.47 -25.50 -15.25
C GLY A 8 -14.39 -24.38 -14.19
N MET A 9 -14.27 -24.69 -12.90
CA MET A 9 -14.17 -23.65 -11.85
C MET A 9 -12.73 -23.17 -11.66
N THR A 10 -12.47 -21.90 -12.02
CA THR A 10 -11.22 -21.19 -11.68
C THR A 10 -11.09 -20.81 -10.20
N LYS A 11 -12.15 -21.02 -9.41
CA LYS A 11 -12.22 -20.69 -7.98
C LYS A 11 -12.42 -21.96 -7.15
N ARG A 12 -11.71 -22.08 -6.02
CA ARG A 12 -11.86 -23.20 -5.07
C ARG A 12 -12.74 -22.78 -3.90
N ARG A 13 -13.73 -23.61 -3.54
CA ARG A 13 -14.59 -23.35 -2.37
C ARG A 13 -13.90 -23.78 -1.08
N ILE A 14 -13.89 -22.89 -0.10
CA ILE A 14 -13.31 -23.12 1.22
C ILE A 14 -14.33 -22.75 2.30
N THR A 15 -14.27 -23.42 3.45
CA THR A 15 -15.02 -23.03 4.66
C THR A 15 -14.02 -22.45 5.64
N LEU A 16 -14.31 -21.27 6.17
CA LEU A 16 -13.44 -20.55 7.10
C LEU A 16 -14.29 -19.79 8.11
N THR A 17 -13.72 -19.51 9.27
CA THR A 17 -14.32 -18.65 10.30
C THR A 17 -13.76 -17.24 10.12
N ILE A 18 -14.64 -16.25 10.06
CA ILE A 18 -14.29 -14.83 10.09
C ILE A 18 -14.94 -14.17 11.31
N ASP A 19 -14.33 -13.07 11.75
CA ASP A 19 -14.91 -12.21 12.77
C ASP A 19 -16.24 -11.65 12.29
N ALA A 20 -17.19 -11.50 13.23
CA ALA A 20 -18.54 -11.03 12.92
C ALA A 20 -18.50 -9.62 12.28
N ASP A 21 -17.68 -8.73 12.83
CA ASP A 21 -17.53 -7.35 12.35
C ASP A 21 -17.06 -7.30 10.88
N LEU A 22 -16.17 -8.22 10.48
CA LEU A 22 -15.69 -8.31 9.09
C LEU A 22 -16.76 -8.85 8.14
N LEU A 23 -17.61 -9.76 8.62
CA LEU A 23 -18.75 -10.23 7.83
C LEU A 23 -19.78 -9.11 7.63
N ASP A 24 -20.03 -8.31 8.67
CA ASP A 24 -20.94 -7.18 8.60
C ASP A 24 -20.44 -6.11 7.62
N GLU A 25 -19.15 -5.79 7.65
CA GLU A 25 -18.50 -4.88 6.68
C GLU A 25 -18.61 -5.43 5.24
N ALA A 26 -18.36 -6.72 5.05
CA ALA A 26 -18.49 -7.34 3.73
C ALA A 26 -19.94 -7.30 3.21
N ASN A 27 -20.93 -7.47 4.10
CA ASN A 27 -22.34 -7.36 3.74
C ASN A 27 -22.74 -5.92 3.40
N ALA A 28 -22.20 -4.94 4.13
CA ALA A 28 -22.41 -3.51 3.84
C ALA A 28 -21.85 -3.15 2.46
N ALA A 29 -20.61 -3.53 2.16
CA ALA A 29 -19.98 -3.30 0.85
C ALA A 29 -20.76 -3.94 -0.31
N VAL A 30 -21.39 -5.11 -0.08
CA VAL A 30 -22.27 -5.73 -1.08
C VAL A 30 -23.58 -4.95 -1.25
N SER A 31 -24.16 -4.48 -0.15
CA SER A 31 -25.41 -3.71 -0.17
C SER A 31 -25.23 -2.33 -0.81
N GLU A 32 -24.05 -1.73 -0.65
CA GLU A 32 -23.66 -0.45 -1.26
C GLU A 32 -23.26 -0.60 -2.74
N GLY A 33 -23.03 -1.84 -3.22
CA GLY A 33 -22.68 -2.14 -4.60
C GLY A 33 -21.18 -2.12 -4.91
N ASP A 34 -20.34 -1.91 -3.89
CA ASP A 34 -18.87 -1.93 -4.02
C ASP A 34 -18.35 -3.35 -4.34
N ALA A 35 -19.09 -4.38 -3.93
CA ALA A 35 -18.78 -5.76 -4.26
C ALA A 35 -20.03 -6.55 -4.72
N SER A 36 -19.85 -7.44 -5.70
CA SER A 36 -20.94 -8.29 -6.21
C SER A 36 -21.36 -9.41 -5.25
N SER A 37 -20.51 -9.76 -4.28
CA SER A 37 -20.79 -10.74 -3.22
C SER A 37 -19.71 -10.67 -2.14
N VAL A 38 -19.97 -11.27 -0.98
CA VAL A 38 -18.96 -11.44 0.09
C VAL A 38 -17.71 -12.17 -0.44
N SER A 39 -17.90 -13.17 -1.30
CA SER A 39 -16.77 -13.87 -1.92
C SER A 39 -15.94 -12.98 -2.86
N ALA A 40 -16.57 -12.03 -3.56
CA ALA A 40 -15.86 -11.07 -4.40
C ALA A 40 -15.07 -10.08 -3.53
N TRP A 41 -15.68 -9.58 -2.46
CA TRP A 41 -15.05 -8.70 -1.48
C TRP A 41 -13.82 -9.35 -0.85
N VAL A 42 -13.95 -10.59 -0.36
CA VAL A 42 -12.82 -11.35 0.23
C VAL A 42 -11.71 -11.60 -0.79
N ASN A 43 -12.06 -11.96 -2.04
CA ASN A 43 -11.05 -12.18 -3.07
C ASN A 43 -10.26 -10.90 -3.37
N GLN A 44 -10.93 -9.75 -3.42
CA GLN A 44 -10.28 -8.47 -3.64
C GLN A 44 -9.35 -8.11 -2.49
N ALA A 45 -9.82 -8.19 -1.24
CA ALA A 45 -8.98 -7.96 -0.06
C ALA A 45 -7.74 -8.87 -0.02
N MET A 46 -7.88 -10.14 -0.43
CA MET A 46 -6.75 -11.08 -0.53
C MET A 46 -5.79 -10.72 -1.66
N ALA A 47 -6.30 -10.25 -2.80
CA ALA A 47 -5.46 -9.80 -3.91
C ALA A 47 -4.65 -8.56 -3.51
N ASP A 48 -5.28 -7.56 -2.91
CA ASP A 48 -4.65 -6.33 -2.45
C ASP A 48 -3.56 -6.63 -1.41
N LYS A 49 -3.86 -7.52 -0.45
CA LYS A 49 -2.86 -7.97 0.55
C LYS A 49 -1.69 -8.71 -0.09
N SER A 50 -1.96 -9.53 -1.11
CA SER A 50 -0.90 -10.26 -1.84
C SER A 50 -0.01 -9.30 -2.62
N GLU A 51 -0.59 -8.34 -3.34
CA GLU A 51 0.16 -7.32 -4.07
C GLU A 51 1.03 -6.49 -3.12
N HIS A 52 0.45 -6.02 -2.02
CA HIS A 52 1.18 -5.26 -1.01
C HIS A 52 2.38 -6.06 -0.47
N ARG A 53 2.18 -7.35 -0.15
CA ARG A 53 3.25 -8.23 0.31
C ARG A 53 4.35 -8.42 -0.75
N GLN A 54 3.98 -8.59 -2.02
CA GLN A 54 4.93 -8.73 -3.12
C GLN A 54 5.77 -7.45 -3.28
N ARG A 55 5.13 -6.29 -3.22
CA ARG A 55 5.80 -4.99 -3.30
C ARG A 55 6.78 -4.79 -2.14
N LEU A 56 6.39 -5.12 -0.91
CA LEU A 56 7.28 -5.04 0.25
C LEU A 56 8.48 -5.99 0.11
N LYS A 57 8.26 -7.20 -0.41
CA LYS A 57 9.34 -8.16 -0.66
C LYS A 57 10.33 -7.60 -1.69
N ALA A 58 9.83 -7.10 -2.81
CA ALA A 58 10.66 -6.52 -3.86
C ALA A 58 11.44 -5.29 -3.36
N LEU A 59 10.83 -4.45 -2.52
CA LEU A 59 11.53 -3.33 -1.90
C LEU A 59 12.65 -3.80 -0.96
N GLY A 60 12.40 -4.84 -0.16
CA GLY A 60 13.41 -5.44 0.70
C GLY A 60 14.59 -6.03 -0.09
N GLU A 61 14.31 -6.68 -1.22
CA GLU A 61 15.33 -7.19 -2.14
C GLU A 61 16.16 -6.05 -2.73
N ALA A 62 15.52 -4.99 -3.22
CA ALA A 62 16.22 -3.82 -3.77
C ALA A 62 17.11 -3.11 -2.73
N ILE A 63 16.67 -3.02 -1.47
CA ILE A 63 17.48 -2.48 -0.38
C ILE A 63 18.68 -3.40 -0.12
N ALA A 64 18.48 -4.72 -0.08
CA ALA A 64 19.57 -5.67 0.17
C ALA A 64 20.63 -5.63 -0.95
N ASP A 65 20.21 -5.50 -2.21
CA ASP A 65 21.12 -5.37 -3.35
C ASP A 65 21.94 -4.07 -3.25
N TYR A 66 21.28 -2.95 -2.91
CA TYR A 66 21.95 -1.67 -2.68
C TYR A 66 22.96 -1.76 -1.52
N GLU A 67 22.58 -2.34 -0.38
CA GLU A 67 23.46 -2.47 0.78
C GLU A 67 24.64 -3.41 0.52
N ALA A 68 24.48 -4.40 -0.38
CA ALA A 68 25.57 -5.26 -0.80
C ALA A 68 26.60 -4.52 -1.68
N GLU A 69 26.15 -3.58 -2.51
CA GLU A 69 27.02 -2.78 -3.39
C GLU A 69 27.68 -1.61 -2.65
N PHE A 70 26.93 -0.89 -1.82
CA PHE A 70 27.33 0.39 -1.22
C PHE A 70 27.59 0.35 0.28
N GLY A 71 27.28 -0.77 0.95
CA GLY A 71 27.33 -0.89 2.40
C GLY A 71 25.97 -0.62 3.07
N LYS A 72 25.85 -1.05 4.33
CA LYS A 72 24.59 -0.96 5.08
C LYS A 72 24.20 0.49 5.36
N ILE A 73 22.91 0.78 5.22
CA ILE A 73 22.35 2.07 5.59
C ILE A 73 22.14 2.09 7.11
N THR A 74 22.92 2.89 7.82
CA THR A 74 22.86 2.96 9.28
C THR A 74 21.67 3.79 9.78
N PRO A 75 21.19 3.56 11.02
CA PRO A 75 20.20 4.43 11.66
C PRO A 75 20.65 5.90 11.74
N GLU A 76 21.94 6.14 11.99
CA GLU A 76 22.53 7.46 12.12
C GLU A 76 22.50 8.21 10.78
N GLU A 77 22.91 7.55 9.69
CA GLU A 77 22.83 8.13 8.34
C GLU A 77 21.38 8.45 7.95
N ARG A 78 20.41 7.63 8.34
CA ARG A 78 18.98 7.91 8.08
C ARG A 78 18.46 9.11 8.85
N GLU A 79 18.90 9.33 10.09
CA GLU A 79 18.48 10.53 10.83
C GLU A 79 19.12 11.78 10.25
N GLU A 80 20.38 11.71 9.85
CA GLU A 80 21.05 12.83 9.20
C GLU A 80 20.39 13.19 7.87
N GLN A 81 20.07 12.19 7.03
CA GLN A 81 19.32 12.43 5.80
C GLN A 81 17.93 13.04 6.09
N ARG A 82 17.19 12.52 7.08
CA ARG A 82 15.91 13.11 7.48
C ARG A 82 16.04 14.58 7.90
N ARG A 83 17.15 14.95 8.56
CA ARG A 83 17.41 16.34 8.96
C ARG A 83 17.63 17.22 7.73
N LEU A 84 18.47 16.77 6.79
CA LEU A 84 18.76 17.49 5.55
C LEU A 84 17.50 17.66 4.68
N ASP A 85 16.69 16.61 4.56
CA ASP A 85 15.42 16.64 3.82
C ASP A 85 14.45 17.70 4.38
N ARG A 86 14.38 17.82 5.72
CA ARG A 86 13.53 18.84 6.37
C ARG A 86 14.02 20.26 6.07
N GLU A 87 15.33 20.49 6.19
CA GLU A 87 15.95 21.80 5.92
C GLU A 87 15.75 22.23 4.46
N GLU A 88 15.88 21.28 3.55
CA GLU A 88 15.63 21.51 2.13
C GLU A 88 14.17 21.82 1.83
N ALA A 89 13.23 21.04 2.39
CA ALA A 89 11.80 21.29 2.23
C ALA A 89 11.37 22.67 2.77
N GLU A 90 11.95 23.12 3.87
CA GLU A 90 11.71 24.47 4.42
C GLU A 90 12.25 25.56 3.50
N ARG A 91 13.48 25.41 2.99
CA ARG A 91 14.06 26.35 2.03
C ARG A 91 13.19 26.48 0.79
N PHE A 92 12.75 25.36 0.22
CA PHE A 92 11.85 25.37 -0.93
C PHE A 92 10.51 26.03 -0.61
N ARG A 93 9.94 25.82 0.58
CA ARG A 93 8.69 26.46 1.00
C ARG A 93 8.81 27.99 1.03
N ILE A 94 9.90 28.50 1.62
CA ILE A 94 10.16 29.93 1.71
C ILE A 94 10.33 30.54 0.31
N GLU A 95 11.11 29.88 -0.54
CA GLU A 95 11.35 30.34 -1.90
C GLU A 95 10.07 30.38 -2.74
N TRP A 96 9.21 29.37 -2.62
CA TRP A 96 7.91 29.35 -3.30
C TRP A 96 6.98 30.47 -2.82
N GLN A 97 6.98 30.78 -1.53
CA GLN A 97 6.19 31.89 -0.98
C GLN A 97 6.68 33.24 -1.50
N GLN A 98 8.00 33.44 -1.60
CA GLN A 98 8.59 34.66 -2.15
C GLN A 98 8.24 34.85 -3.63
N ARG A 99 8.45 33.82 -4.46
CA ARG A 99 8.08 33.87 -5.89
C ARG A 99 6.59 34.13 -6.11
N ARG A 100 5.72 33.64 -5.22
CA ARG A 100 4.28 33.91 -5.27
C ARG A 100 3.97 35.36 -4.91
N ALA A 101 4.56 35.87 -3.84
CA ALA A 101 4.40 37.27 -3.43
C ALA A 101 4.91 38.25 -4.50
N GLU A 102 6.03 37.95 -5.16
CA GLU A 102 6.58 38.75 -6.25
C GLU A 102 5.66 38.77 -7.49
N ARG A 103 4.98 37.66 -7.80
CA ARG A 103 3.97 37.62 -8.87
C ARG A 103 2.69 38.38 -8.52
N GLU A 104 2.28 38.36 -7.25
CA GLU A 104 1.09 39.08 -6.77
C GLU A 104 1.34 40.59 -6.60
N LEU A 105 2.59 41.03 -6.36
CA LEU A 105 2.99 42.45 -6.28
C LEU A 105 3.41 43.05 -7.63
N GLY A 106 3.70 42.22 -8.63
CA GLY A 106 4.05 42.64 -9.99
C GLY A 106 2.89 42.66 -10.98
N ALA A 107 1.65 42.44 -10.52
CA ALA A 107 0.40 42.49 -11.27
C ALA A 107 -0.44 43.72 -10.85
#